data_AF-A0A2J8WJH0-F1
#
_entry.id   AF-A0A2J8WJH0-F1
#
_cell.length_a   1.000
_cell.length_b   1.000
_cell.length_c   1.000
_cell.angle_alpha   90.00
_cell.angle_beta   90.00
_cell.angle_gamma   90.00
#
_symmetry.space_group_name_H-M   'P 1'
#
loop_
_entity.id
_entity.type
_entity.pdbx_description
1 polymer ?
#
loop_
_entity_poly.entity_id
_entity_poly.type
_entity_poly.pdbx_seq_one_letter_code
_entity_poly.pdbx_strand_id
1 'polypeptide(L)'
;MASKSWLNFLTFLCGSAIGFLLCSQLFSILLGEKGDTQPNVLHNDPHARHSDDNGQNHLEGQMNFNADSSQHTDENTDIAENLYQKVRILCWVMTGPQNLEKKAKHVKATWAQRCNKVLFMSSEENKDFPA
;
A
#
# COMPACT_ATOMS: atom_id res chain seq x y z
N MET A 1 -59.99 -10.30 6.23
CA MET A 1 -59.01 -9.32 5.69
C MET A 1 -57.60 -9.48 6.26
N ALA A 2 -57.39 -10.09 7.43
CA ALA A 2 -56.07 -10.24 8.05
C ALA A 2 -55.08 -11.20 7.33
N SER A 3 -55.57 -12.25 6.63
CA SER A 3 -54.71 -13.27 6.02
C SER A 3 -53.87 -12.78 4.83
N LYS A 4 -54.39 -11.82 4.04
CA LYS A 4 -53.63 -11.22 2.93
C LYS A 4 -52.48 -10.34 3.43
N SER A 5 -52.67 -9.65 4.56
CA SER A 5 -51.64 -8.82 5.19
C SER A 5 -50.48 -9.66 5.74
N TRP A 6 -50.78 -10.84 6.27
CA TRP A 6 -49.75 -11.76 6.77
C TRP A 6 -48.86 -12.29 5.65
N LEU A 7 -49.45 -12.66 4.51
CA LEU A 7 -48.70 -13.18 3.37
C LEU A 7 -47.72 -12.14 2.81
N ASN A 8 -48.14 -10.88 2.72
CA ASN A 8 -47.29 -9.76 2.29
C ASN A 8 -46.18 -9.43 3.30
N PHE A 9 -46.46 -9.60 4.60
CA PHE A 9 -45.45 -9.42 5.63
C PHE A 9 -44.37 -10.52 5.56
N LEU A 10 -44.79 -11.76 5.29
CA LEU A 10 -43.88 -12.90 5.14
C LEU A 10 -42.97 -12.74 3.91
N THR A 11 -43.51 -12.27 2.78
CA THR A 11 -42.69 -12.01 1.57
C THR A 11 -41.71 -10.87 1.78
N PHE A 12 -42.10 -9.82 2.52
CA PHE A 12 -41.20 -8.72 2.89
C PHE A 12 -40.04 -9.19 3.78
N LEU A 13 -40.31 -9.99 4.81
CA LEU A 13 -39.26 -10.53 5.68
C LEU A 13 -38.28 -11.44 4.93
N CYS A 14 -38.80 -12.28 4.03
CA CYS A 14 -37.97 -13.15 3.20
C CYS A 14 -37.06 -12.34 2.27
N GLY A 15 -37.61 -11.32 1.60
CA GLY A 15 -36.84 -10.40 0.76
C GLY A 15 -35.77 -9.64 1.53
N SER A 16 -36.09 -9.15 2.73
CA SER A 16 -35.14 -8.44 3.60
C SER A 16 -33.99 -9.34 4.06
N ALA A 17 -34.26 -10.61 4.41
CA ALA A 17 -33.23 -11.56 4.82
C ALA A 17 -32.29 -11.91 3.66
N ILE A 18 -32.84 -12.19 2.47
CA ILE A 18 -32.05 -12.48 1.27
C ILE A 18 -31.20 -11.27 0.88
N GLY A 19 -31.78 -10.07 0.90
CA GLY A 19 -31.06 -8.83 0.61
C GLY A 19 -29.92 -8.56 1.59
N PHE A 20 -30.14 -8.79 2.89
CA PHE A 20 -29.09 -8.64 3.91
C PHE A 20 -27.94 -9.63 3.70
N LEU A 21 -28.24 -10.89 3.38
CA LEU A 21 -27.22 -11.90 3.10
C LEU A 21 -26.40 -11.55 1.85
N LEU A 22 -27.06 -11.15 0.75
CA LEU A 22 -26.38 -10.74 -0.48
C LEU A 22 -25.52 -9.49 -0.26
N CYS A 23 -26.04 -8.51 0.48
CA CYS A 23 -25.31 -7.29 0.81
C CYS A 23 -24.11 -7.58 1.71
N SER A 24 -24.27 -8.44 2.73
CA SER A 24 -23.18 -8.91 3.58
C SER A 24 -22.10 -9.62 2.76
N GLN A 25 -22.49 -10.48 1.81
CA GLN A 25 -21.53 -11.19 0.97
C GLN A 25 -20.76 -10.24 0.05
N LEU A 26 -21.44 -9.25 -0.54
CA LEU A 26 -20.81 -8.21 -1.35
C LEU A 26 -19.88 -7.32 -0.53
N PHE A 27 -20.28 -6.91 0.68
CA PHE A 27 -19.42 -6.15 1.59
C PHE A 27 -18.19 -6.96 2.00
N SER A 28 -18.34 -8.25 2.29
CA SER A 28 -17.21 -9.15 2.58
C SER A 28 -16.27 -9.31 1.38
N ILE A 29 -16.78 -9.29 0.14
CA ILE A 29 -15.93 -9.33 -1.07
C ILE A 29 -15.23 -7.97 -1.28
N LEU A 30 -15.92 -6.85 -1.03
CA LEU A 30 -15.38 -5.50 -1.22
C LEU A 30 -14.37 -5.07 -0.14
N LEU A 31 -14.54 -5.53 1.10
CA LEU A 31 -13.63 -5.26 2.22
C LEU A 31 -12.65 -6.43 2.48
N GLY A 32 -12.83 -7.56 1.82
CA GLY A 32 -12.10 -8.80 2.07
C GLY A 32 -10.69 -8.87 1.49
N GLU A 33 -10.10 -7.75 1.06
CA GLU A 33 -8.70 -7.72 0.66
C GLU A 33 -7.85 -6.97 1.69
N LYS A 34 -7.32 -7.76 2.63
CA LYS A 34 -5.94 -7.64 3.13
C LYS A 34 -5.59 -8.95 3.81
N GLY A 35 -5.43 -9.98 2.98
CA GLY A 35 -4.63 -11.13 3.36
C GLY A 35 -3.21 -10.63 3.57
N ASP A 36 -2.67 -10.85 4.76
CA ASP A 36 -1.30 -10.51 5.12
C ASP A 36 -0.37 -11.51 4.40
N THR A 37 -0.16 -11.30 3.10
CA THR A 37 0.80 -12.10 2.33
C THR A 37 2.19 -11.60 2.69
N GLN A 38 2.92 -12.41 3.45
CA GLN A 38 4.36 -12.25 3.67
C GLN A 38 5.06 -12.26 2.30
N PRO A 39 5.62 -11.14 1.84
CA PRO A 39 6.17 -11.07 0.50
C PRO A 39 7.51 -11.78 0.46
N ASN A 40 7.67 -12.67 -0.52
CA ASN A 40 8.92 -13.32 -0.82
C ASN A 40 9.92 -12.23 -1.28
N VAL A 41 10.96 -11.99 -0.50
CA VAL A 41 11.94 -10.92 -0.78
C VAL A 41 12.79 -11.36 -1.96
N LEU A 42 12.49 -10.81 -3.14
CA LEU A 42 13.28 -11.06 -4.34
C LEU A 42 14.59 -10.26 -4.23
N HIS A 43 15.70 -10.97 -4.09
CA HIS A 43 17.04 -10.39 -4.14
C HIS A 43 17.39 -10.11 -5.61
N ASN A 44 17.62 -8.83 -5.95
CA ASN A 44 18.10 -8.45 -7.27
C ASN A 44 19.58 -8.81 -7.38
N ASP A 45 19.88 -10.00 -7.89
CA ASP A 45 21.24 -10.37 -8.27
C ASP A 45 21.44 -9.99 -9.75
N PRO A 46 22.25 -8.96 -10.08
CA PRO A 46 22.51 -8.54 -11.47
C PRO A 46 23.26 -9.60 -12.29
N HIS A 47 23.73 -10.68 -11.66
CA HIS A 47 24.35 -11.84 -12.30
C HIS A 47 23.48 -13.10 -12.24
N ALA A 48 22.27 -13.03 -11.69
CA ALA A 48 21.34 -14.15 -11.75
C ALA A 48 20.99 -14.44 -13.20
N ARG A 49 21.29 -15.66 -13.64
CA ARG A 49 20.75 -16.19 -14.88
C ARG A 49 19.24 -16.29 -14.70
N HIS A 50 18.50 -15.41 -15.36
CA HIS A 50 17.05 -15.53 -15.45
C HIS A 50 16.72 -16.87 -16.09
N SER A 51 16.28 -17.83 -15.28
CA SER A 51 15.53 -18.96 -15.77
C SER A 51 14.21 -18.40 -16.31
N ASP A 52 13.87 -18.68 -17.56
CA ASP A 52 12.61 -18.25 -18.19
C ASP A 52 11.42 -18.88 -17.42
N ASP A 53 10.98 -18.24 -16.34
CA ASP A 53 9.81 -18.67 -15.60
C ASP A 53 8.57 -18.19 -16.35
N ASN A 54 7.96 -19.12 -17.10
CA ASN A 54 6.71 -18.93 -17.85
C ASN A 54 5.46 -18.89 -16.93
N GLY A 55 5.62 -18.61 -15.64
CA GLY A 55 4.54 -18.54 -14.67
C GLY A 55 3.81 -17.20 -14.71
N GLN A 56 2.52 -17.22 -15.07
CA GLN A 56 1.58 -16.10 -14.89
C GLN A 56 1.25 -15.86 -13.40
N ASN A 57 2.25 -15.83 -12.53
CA ASN A 57 2.05 -15.51 -11.13
C ASN A 57 2.11 -13.99 -10.98
N HIS A 58 1.01 -13.41 -10.50
CA HIS A 58 0.94 -12.02 -10.08
C HIS A 58 2.14 -11.74 -9.16
N LEU A 59 3.06 -10.88 -9.59
CA LEU A 59 4.28 -10.56 -8.85
C LEU A 59 3.92 -9.70 -7.62
N GLU A 60 3.44 -10.33 -6.55
CA GLU A 60 3.20 -9.72 -5.23
C GLU A 60 4.53 -9.54 -4.45
N GLY A 61 5.60 -9.12 -5.12
CA GLY A 61 6.90 -8.89 -4.50
C GLY A 61 6.94 -7.52 -3.83
N GLN A 62 7.26 -7.45 -2.54
CA GLN A 62 7.72 -6.19 -1.95
C GLN A 62 9.14 -5.89 -2.44
N MET A 63 9.29 -4.78 -3.13
CA MET A 63 10.57 -4.24 -3.54
C MET A 63 11.34 -3.68 -2.33
N ASN A 64 12.51 -4.26 -2.02
CA ASN A 64 13.41 -3.70 -1.04
C ASN A 64 14.32 -2.65 -1.70
N PHE A 65 13.99 -1.37 -1.53
CA PHE A 65 14.74 -0.23 -2.09
C PHE A 65 16.19 -0.13 -1.58
N ASN A 66 16.50 -0.75 -0.46
CA ASN A 66 17.84 -0.71 0.14
C ASN A 66 18.64 -2.00 -0.11
N ALA A 67 18.15 -2.91 -0.96
CA ALA A 67 18.81 -4.19 -1.22
C ALA A 67 20.24 -4.02 -1.74
N ASP A 68 20.46 -2.99 -2.58
CA ASP A 68 21.77 -2.71 -3.19
C ASP A 68 22.58 -1.69 -2.40
N SER A 69 22.11 -1.25 -1.22
CA SER A 69 22.81 -0.23 -0.42
C SER A 69 24.22 -0.66 -0.01
N SER A 70 24.50 -1.96 0.08
CA SER A 70 25.83 -2.51 0.37
C SER A 70 26.78 -2.42 -0.83
N GLN A 71 26.26 -2.37 -2.05
CA GLN A 71 27.05 -2.30 -3.29
C GLN A 71 27.62 -0.89 -3.54
N HIS A 72 27.10 0.13 -2.85
CA HIS A 72 27.52 1.53 -2.98
C HIS A 72 28.40 2.01 -1.81
N THR A 73 29.00 1.09 -1.05
CA THR A 73 29.78 1.44 0.16
C THR A 73 31.14 2.07 -0.14
N ASP A 74 31.64 1.93 -1.37
CA ASP A 74 32.87 2.52 -1.87
C ASP A 74 32.66 3.88 -2.55
N GLU A 75 31.40 4.32 -2.71
CA GLU A 75 31.10 5.63 -3.27
C GLU A 75 31.49 6.76 -2.31
N ASN A 76 32.08 7.82 -2.86
CA ASN A 76 32.41 9.01 -2.08
C ASN A 76 31.16 9.86 -1.81
N THR A 77 30.68 9.85 -0.56
CA THR A 77 29.50 10.61 -0.09
C THR A 77 29.84 11.96 0.54
N ASP A 78 31.12 12.33 0.67
CA ASP A 78 31.58 13.49 1.45
C ASP A 78 30.87 14.80 1.06
N ILE A 79 30.74 15.04 -0.24
CA ILE A 79 30.09 16.26 -0.76
C ILE A 79 28.60 16.28 -0.43
N ALA A 80 27.92 15.13 -0.57
CA ALA A 80 26.50 15.02 -0.28
C ALA A 80 26.23 15.21 1.22
N GLU A 81 27.06 14.62 2.08
CA GLU A 81 26.97 14.77 3.53
C GLU A 81 27.25 16.22 3.96
N ASN A 82 28.28 16.84 3.39
CA ASN A 82 28.61 18.23 3.66
C ASN A 82 27.47 19.17 3.27
N LEU A 83 26.85 18.95 2.10
CA LEU A 83 25.70 19.72 1.64
C LEU A 83 24.48 19.50 2.53
N TYR A 84 24.21 18.26 2.94
CA TYR A 84 23.09 17.92 3.81
C TYR A 84 23.18 18.63 5.17
N GLN A 85 24.39 18.84 5.69
CA GLN A 85 24.60 19.57 6.94
C GLN A 85 24.44 21.09 6.77
N LYS A 86 24.89 21.64 5.63
CA LYS A 86 24.89 23.10 5.36
C LYS A 86 23.55 23.62 4.86
N VAL A 87 22.84 22.84 4.06
CA VAL A 87 21.59 23.23 3.41
C VAL A 87 20.43 22.57 4.14
N ARG A 88 19.38 23.33 4.45
CA ARG A 88 18.15 22.82 5.08
C ARG A 88 17.04 22.73 4.04
N ILE A 89 16.61 21.51 3.74
CA ILE A 89 15.57 21.18 2.77
C ILE A 89 14.38 20.56 3.51
N LEU A 90 13.22 21.18 3.36
CA LEU A 90 11.92 20.63 3.76
C LEU A 90 11.16 20.18 2.51
N CYS A 91 10.83 18.91 2.44
CA CYS A 91 10.05 18.33 1.36
C CYS A 91 8.58 18.22 1.79
N TRP A 92 7.74 19.10 1.26
CA TRP A 92 6.29 19.07 1.46
C TRP A 92 5.65 18.27 0.33
N VAL A 93 5.11 17.10 0.64
CA VAL A 93 4.47 16.22 -0.34
C VAL A 93 2.96 16.24 -0.14
N MET A 94 2.24 16.84 -1.08
CA MET A 94 0.78 16.76 -1.12
C MET A 94 0.36 15.41 -1.71
N THR A 95 -0.47 14.66 -0.98
CA THR A 95 -0.97 13.35 -1.38
C THR A 95 -2.42 13.15 -0.89
N GLY A 96 -3.00 11.99 -1.17
CA GLY A 96 -4.33 11.60 -0.68
C GLY A 96 -4.28 10.26 0.07
N PRO A 97 -5.30 9.93 0.86
CA PRO A 97 -5.32 8.75 1.73
C PRO A 97 -5.10 7.44 0.95
N GLN A 98 -5.71 7.31 -0.23
CA GLN A 98 -5.56 6.15 -1.11
C GLN A 98 -4.13 5.94 -1.65
N ASN A 99 -3.29 6.98 -1.60
CA ASN A 99 -1.95 6.98 -2.16
C ASN A 99 -0.85 6.78 -1.09
N LEU A 100 -1.18 6.80 0.20
CA LEU A 100 -0.18 6.69 1.27
C LEU A 100 0.63 5.38 1.16
N GLU A 101 -0.07 4.25 1.17
CA GLU A 101 0.58 2.93 1.03
C GLU A 101 1.07 2.66 -0.40
N LYS A 102 0.28 3.06 -1.40
CA LYS A 102 0.54 2.72 -2.80
C LYS A 102 1.64 3.55 -3.45
N LYS A 103 1.93 4.76 -2.94
CA LYS A 103 2.84 5.73 -3.58
C LYS A 103 3.73 6.47 -2.59
N ALA A 104 3.15 7.04 -1.53
CA ALA A 104 3.92 7.87 -0.60
C ALA A 104 5.01 7.07 0.13
N LYS A 105 4.74 5.79 0.42
CA LYS A 105 5.73 4.85 0.95
C LYS A 105 6.97 4.72 0.03
N HIS A 106 6.75 4.65 -1.29
CA HIS A 106 7.85 4.57 -2.27
C HIS A 106 8.60 5.89 -2.40
N VAL A 107 7.89 7.02 -2.34
CA VAL A 107 8.52 8.36 -2.26
C VAL A 107 9.45 8.45 -1.05
N LYS A 108 8.96 8.03 0.12
CA LYS A 108 9.73 8.00 1.37
C LYS A 108 10.95 7.08 1.28
N ALA A 109 10.82 5.95 0.60
CA ALA A 109 11.90 4.98 0.43
C ALA A 109 12.93 5.38 -0.63
N THR A 110 12.72 6.47 -1.38
CA THR A 110 13.60 6.87 -2.49
C THR A 110 14.07 8.32 -2.33
N TRP A 111 13.68 9.22 -3.22
CA TRP A 111 14.24 10.57 -3.30
C TRP A 111 14.02 11.40 -2.03
N ALA A 112 12.96 11.14 -1.27
CA ALA A 112 12.64 11.91 -0.07
C ALA A 112 13.65 11.69 1.06
N GLN A 113 14.42 10.59 1.04
CA GLN A 113 15.51 10.33 1.99
C GLN A 113 16.59 11.42 1.95
N ARG A 114 16.72 12.14 0.83
CA ARG A 114 17.73 13.19 0.66
C ARG A 114 17.30 14.54 1.27
N CYS A 115 16.06 14.68 1.71
CA CYS A 115 15.57 15.87 2.39
C CYS A 115 15.95 15.84 3.88
N ASN A 116 16.11 17.01 4.52
CA ASN A 116 16.36 17.05 5.97
C ASN A 116 15.11 16.75 6.79
N LYS A 117 13.96 17.20 6.29
CA LYS A 117 12.64 16.87 6.80
C LYS A 117 11.71 16.63 5.63
N VAL A 118 10.80 15.69 5.79
CA VAL A 118 9.75 15.39 4.82
C VAL A 118 8.44 15.44 5.57
N LEU A 119 7.41 16.02 4.97
CA LEU A 119 6.07 16.09 5.53
C LEU A 119 5.07 15.70 4.45
N PHE A 120 4.28 14.66 4.72
CA PHE A 120 3.26 14.16 3.82
C PHE A 120 1.88 14.66 4.24
N MET A 121 1.29 15.55 3.44
CA MET A 121 -0.04 16.10 3.70
C MET A 121 -1.10 15.29 2.95
N SER A 122 -1.99 14.68 3.72
CA SER A 122 -3.18 13.97 3.26
C SER A 122 -4.43 14.63 3.84
N SER A 123 -5.58 14.45 3.19
CA SER A 123 -6.87 14.92 3.71
C SER A 123 -7.34 14.16 4.96
N GLU A 124 -6.77 12.97 5.20
CA GLU A 124 -7.08 12.12 6.36
C GLU A 124 -5.78 11.76 7.09
N GLU A 125 -5.87 11.70 8.42
CA GLU A 125 -4.78 11.26 9.29
C GLU A 125 -4.61 9.75 9.19
N ASN A 126 -3.36 9.29 9.04
CA ASN A 126 -3.00 7.89 9.07
C ASN A 126 -1.90 7.69 10.12
N LYS A 127 -2.22 6.98 11.20
CA LYS A 127 -1.29 6.73 12.32
C LYS A 127 -0.14 5.79 11.96
N ASP A 128 -0.34 4.94 10.95
CA ASP A 128 0.64 3.97 10.49
C ASP A 128 1.63 4.58 9.49
N PHE A 129 1.34 5.78 8.98
CA PHE A 129 2.20 6.50 8.06
C PHE A 129 2.91 7.67 8.78
N PRO A 130 4.24 7.62 8.97
CA PRO A 130 4.91 8.62 9.81
C PRO A 130 4.84 10.02 9.19
N ALA A 131 4.54 11.00 10.03
CA ALA A 131 4.53 12.43 9.72
C ALA A 131 5.92 12.95 9.32
#